data_AF-A0A2K5DFZ6-F1
#
_entry.id   AF-A0A2K5DFZ6-F1
#
_cell.length_a   1.000
_cell.length_b   1.000
_cell.length_c   1.000
_cell.angle_alpha   90.00
_cell.angle_beta   90.00
_cell.angle_gamma   90.00
#
_symmetry.space_group_name_H-M   'P 1'
#
loop_
_entity.id
_entity.type
_entity.pdbx_description
1 polymer ?
#
loop_
_entity_poly.entity_id
_entity_poly.type
_entity_poly.pdbx_seq_one_letter_code
_entity_poly.pdbx_strand_id
1 'polypeptide(L)'
;MSFAAATGATPIAGRFTPGNFTSQIQAAFREPRLLVVTDPRADHQPLTEASYVNLPTIALCNTDSPLRYVDITIPCNNKGAHSVGLMWWMLAREVLCMRGTISREHPWEVMPDLYFYRDPEEIEKEEQAAAEKAVTKEEFQGEWTAPAPEFIAAQPEVADWSEGGQVSSVPIQ
;
A
#
# COMPACT_ATOMS: atom_id res chain seq x y z
N MET A 1 -0.78 0.10 12.23
CA MET A 1 0.45 0.83 12.67
C MET A 1 0.71 2.08 11.85
N SER A 2 0.33 2.11 10.56
CA SER A 2 0.58 3.21 9.62
C SER A 2 0.13 4.60 10.13
N PHE A 3 -1.04 4.69 10.77
CA PHE A 3 -1.53 5.95 11.37
C PHE A 3 -0.58 6.53 12.42
N ALA A 4 -0.12 5.69 13.35
CA ALA A 4 0.71 6.12 14.46
C ALA A 4 2.10 6.54 13.97
N ALA A 5 2.64 5.84 12.96
CA ALA A 5 3.89 6.23 12.30
C ALA A 5 3.77 7.58 11.57
N ALA A 6 2.68 7.81 10.83
CA ALA A 6 2.47 9.06 10.10
C ALA A 6 2.26 10.27 11.03
N THR A 7 1.55 10.08 12.14
CA THR A 7 1.20 11.18 13.07
C THR A 7 2.18 11.32 14.25
N GLY A 8 3.11 10.39 14.41
CA GLY A 8 4.00 10.31 15.58
C GLY A 8 3.29 9.90 16.87
N ALA A 9 2.10 9.29 16.78
CA ALA A 9 1.36 8.78 17.93
C ALA A 9 1.94 7.43 18.39
N THR A 10 1.58 6.98 19.60
CA THR A 10 2.02 5.69 20.14
C THR A 10 0.98 4.60 19.86
N PRO A 11 1.26 3.63 18.98
CA PRO A 11 0.32 2.55 18.70
C PRO A 11 0.32 1.52 19.84
N ILE A 12 -0.86 1.03 20.19
CA ILE A 12 -1.04 -0.20 20.97
C ILE A 12 -1.77 -1.16 20.03
N ALA A 13 -1.06 -2.18 19.56
CA ALA A 13 -1.60 -3.16 18.63
C ALA A 13 -1.73 -4.52 19.31
N GLY A 14 -2.75 -5.28 18.91
CA GLY A 14 -3.03 -6.59 19.48
C GLY A 14 -3.82 -6.51 20.79
N ARG A 15 -3.68 -7.55 21.63
CA ARG A 15 -4.43 -7.65 22.88
C ARG A 15 -4.00 -6.56 23.86
N PHE A 16 -4.96 -5.76 24.31
CA PHE A 16 -4.73 -4.79 25.37
C PHE A 16 -4.51 -5.51 26.71
N THR A 17 -3.37 -5.23 27.36
CA THR A 17 -3.06 -5.77 28.69
C THR A 17 -3.74 -4.91 29.75
N PRO A 18 -4.59 -5.50 30.61
CA PRO A 18 -5.21 -4.74 31.69
C PRO A 18 -4.19 -4.12 32.63
N GLY A 19 -4.41 -2.86 32.99
CA GLY A 19 -3.52 -2.07 33.85
C GLY A 19 -2.54 -1.18 33.09
N ASN A 20 -2.54 -1.19 31.75
CA ASN A 20 -1.63 -0.37 30.96
C ASN A 20 -1.78 1.14 31.23
N PHE A 21 -2.97 1.62 31.64
CA PHE A 21 -3.16 3.03 31.99
C PHE A 21 -3.17 3.31 33.49
N THR A 22 -3.35 2.30 34.34
CA THR A 22 -3.56 2.50 35.79
C THR A 22 -2.41 1.96 36.66
N SER A 23 -1.67 0.97 36.19
CA SER A 23 -0.64 0.27 36.96
C SER A 23 0.76 0.74 36.60
N GLN A 24 1.30 1.67 37.39
CA GLN A 24 2.66 2.25 37.23
C GLN A 24 3.80 1.23 37.33
N ILE A 25 3.56 0.04 37.89
CA ILE A 25 4.58 -1.01 38.05
C ILE A 25 4.82 -1.77 36.74
N GLN A 26 3.83 -1.78 35.83
CA GLN A 26 3.94 -2.53 34.58
C GLN A 26 4.92 -1.87 33.62
N ALA A 27 5.77 -2.66 32.95
CA ALA A 27 6.70 -2.14 31.95
C ALA A 27 6.00 -1.51 30.72
N ALA A 28 4.75 -1.92 30.46
CA ALA A 28 3.92 -1.40 29.37
C ALA A 28 3.04 -0.20 29.79
N PHE A 29 3.27 0.36 30.98
CA PHE A 29 2.53 1.51 31.48
C PHE A 29 2.70 2.72 30.56
N ARG A 30 1.57 3.36 30.23
CA ARG A 30 1.55 4.59 29.44
C ARG A 30 0.50 5.55 29.98
N GLU A 31 0.84 6.84 29.96
CA GLU A 31 -0.07 7.94 30.30
C GLU A 31 -0.33 8.79 29.05
N PRO A 32 -1.17 8.31 28.12
CA PRO A 32 -1.60 9.14 27.00
C PRO A 32 -2.40 10.34 27.52
N ARG A 33 -2.54 11.37 26.67
CA ARG A 33 -3.47 12.50 26.92
C ARG A 33 -4.76 12.42 26.12
N LEU A 34 -4.80 11.54 25.12
CA LEU A 34 -5.95 11.29 24.26
C LEU A 34 -5.86 9.84 23.77
N LEU A 35 -6.99 9.16 23.73
CA LEU A 35 -7.12 7.81 23.19
C LEU A 35 -7.96 7.83 21.92
N VAL A 36 -7.52 7.12 20.89
CA VAL A 36 -8.33 6.84 19.70
C VAL A 36 -8.56 5.33 19.59
N VAL A 37 -9.81 4.92 19.46
CA VAL A 37 -10.26 3.52 19.53
C VAL A 37 -10.97 3.12 18.24
N THR A 38 -10.75 1.88 17.79
CA THR A 38 -11.34 1.33 16.55
C THR A 38 -12.75 0.79 16.71
N ASP A 39 -13.05 0.11 17.80
CA ASP A 39 -14.40 -0.36 18.07
C ASP A 39 -14.62 -0.41 19.58
N PRO A 40 -15.57 0.36 20.14
CA PRO A 40 -15.81 0.36 21.57
C PRO A 40 -16.30 -0.99 22.12
N ARG A 41 -16.79 -1.91 21.27
CA ARG A 41 -17.16 -3.26 21.70
C ARG A 41 -15.94 -4.16 21.87
N ALA A 42 -15.08 -4.26 20.86
CA ALA A 42 -13.83 -5.01 20.95
C ALA A 42 -12.86 -4.41 21.99
N ASP A 43 -12.78 -3.08 22.03
CA ASP A 43 -11.81 -2.31 22.81
C ASP A 43 -12.43 -1.74 24.11
N HIS A 44 -13.37 -2.45 24.73
CA HIS A 44 -14.03 -2.00 25.97
C HIS A 44 -13.08 -1.91 27.17
N GLN A 45 -11.99 -2.70 27.16
CA GLN A 45 -10.99 -2.70 28.23
C GLN A 45 -10.25 -1.36 28.34
N PRO A 46 -9.61 -0.82 27.27
CA PRO A 46 -8.98 0.49 27.33
C PRO A 46 -9.97 1.63 27.59
N LEU A 47 -11.22 1.53 27.14
CA LEU A 47 -12.27 2.52 27.45
C LEU A 47 -12.62 2.55 28.95
N THR A 48 -12.70 1.39 29.59
CA THR A 48 -12.94 1.32 31.04
C THR A 48 -11.76 1.91 31.80
N GLU A 49 -10.53 1.60 31.38
CA GLU A 49 -9.34 2.16 32.03
C GLU A 49 -9.15 3.66 31.79
N ALA A 50 -9.55 4.17 30.62
CA ALA A 50 -9.58 5.60 30.32
C ALA A 50 -10.44 6.38 31.34
N SER A 51 -11.54 5.78 31.80
CA SER A 51 -12.42 6.38 32.80
C SER A 51 -11.76 6.54 34.18
N TYR A 52 -10.79 5.70 34.53
CA TYR A 52 -10.08 5.80 35.82
C TYR A 52 -9.06 6.95 35.85
N VAL A 53 -8.56 7.38 34.68
CA VAL A 53 -7.48 8.36 34.54
C VAL A 53 -7.96 9.67 33.89
N ASN A 54 -9.28 9.83 33.70
CA ASN A 54 -9.91 11.00 33.05
C ASN A 54 -9.34 11.28 31.64
N LEU A 55 -9.14 10.22 30.86
CA LEU A 55 -8.58 10.32 29.53
C LEU A 55 -9.68 10.57 28.49
N PRO A 56 -9.58 11.62 27.66
CA PRO A 56 -10.55 11.85 26.59
C PRO A 56 -10.41 10.79 25.50
N THR A 57 -11.53 10.21 25.07
CA THR A 57 -11.56 9.11 24.10
C THR A 57 -12.37 9.46 22.84
N ILE A 58 -11.78 9.16 21.69
CA ILE A 58 -12.41 9.23 20.38
C ILE A 58 -12.57 7.81 19.87
N ALA A 59 -13.77 7.42 19.42
CA ALA A 59 -14.00 6.07 18.90
C ALA A 59 -14.66 6.09 17.52
N LEU A 60 -14.23 5.14 16.68
CA LEU A 60 -14.94 4.75 15.48
C LEU A 60 -16.12 3.86 15.89
N CYS A 61 -17.35 4.33 15.64
CA CYS A 61 -18.57 3.68 16.10
C CYS A 61 -19.45 3.27 14.93
N ASN A 62 -20.01 2.06 15.00
CA ASN A 62 -21.07 1.60 14.11
C ASN A 62 -22.44 1.77 14.78
N THR A 63 -23.51 1.40 14.09
CA THR A 63 -24.89 1.54 14.60
C THR A 63 -25.17 0.69 15.85
N ASP A 64 -24.43 -0.41 16.04
CA ASP A 64 -24.56 -1.37 17.13
C ASP A 64 -23.50 -1.21 18.24
N SER A 65 -22.65 -0.19 18.14
CA SER A 65 -21.55 0.09 19.07
C SER A 65 -22.06 0.82 20.33
N PRO A 66 -21.66 0.39 21.55
CA PRO A 66 -21.99 1.11 22.77
C PRO A 66 -21.20 2.42 22.87
N LEU A 67 -21.86 3.51 23.29
CA LEU A 67 -21.25 4.84 23.41
C LEU A 67 -20.82 5.17 24.85
N ARG A 68 -20.58 4.16 25.69
CA ARG A 68 -20.24 4.39 27.10
C ARG A 68 -18.76 4.77 27.20
N TYR A 69 -18.47 5.87 27.90
CA TYR A 69 -17.12 6.42 28.10
C TYR A 69 -16.44 6.90 26.81
N VAL A 70 -17.21 7.13 25.74
CA VAL A 70 -16.74 7.73 24.49
C VAL A 70 -17.14 9.20 24.46
N ASP A 71 -16.18 10.10 24.28
CA ASP A 71 -16.46 11.54 24.23
C ASP A 71 -16.80 12.01 22.82
N ILE A 72 -16.08 11.51 21.80
CA ILE A 72 -16.30 11.84 20.40
C ILE A 72 -16.49 10.56 19.59
N THR A 73 -17.65 10.46 18.95
CA THR A 73 -18.01 9.32 18.12
C THR A 73 -17.88 9.68 16.65
N ILE A 74 -17.13 8.88 15.90
CA ILE A 74 -17.07 8.98 14.44
C ILE A 74 -17.92 7.84 13.87
N PRO A 75 -19.10 8.14 13.31
CA PRO A 75 -19.97 7.10 12.75
C PRO A 75 -19.34 6.54 11.47
N CYS A 76 -18.97 5.27 11.47
CA CYS A 76 -18.42 4.58 10.31
C CYS A 76 -18.67 3.07 10.36
N ASN A 77 -18.55 2.40 9.22
CA ASN A 77 -18.55 0.95 9.20
C ASN A 77 -17.20 0.42 9.73
N ASN A 78 -17.19 -0.05 10.98
CA ASN A 78 -16.00 -0.57 11.63
C ASN A 78 -15.77 -2.08 11.43
N LYS A 79 -16.59 -2.76 10.61
CA LYS A 79 -16.47 -4.21 10.32
C LYS A 79 -15.66 -4.48 9.04
N GLY A 80 -15.72 -3.59 8.06
CA GLY A 80 -14.98 -3.75 6.81
C GLY A 80 -13.55 -3.23 6.91
N ALA A 81 -12.55 -4.05 6.58
CA ALA A 81 -11.13 -3.67 6.59
C ALA A 81 -10.84 -2.41 5.74
N HIS A 82 -11.44 -2.33 4.55
CA HIS A 82 -11.29 -1.16 3.67
C HIS A 82 -11.89 0.11 4.28
N SER A 83 -13.06 0.01 4.93
CA SER A 83 -13.70 1.16 5.58
C SER A 83 -12.85 1.65 6.75
N VAL A 84 -12.40 0.74 7.63
CA VAL A 84 -11.58 1.09 8.80
C VAL A 84 -10.26 1.72 8.37
N GLY A 85 -9.54 1.13 7.42
CA GLY A 85 -8.27 1.68 6.95
C GLY A 85 -8.43 3.03 6.27
N LEU A 86 -9.50 3.24 5.51
CA LEU A 86 -9.80 4.53 4.88
C LEU A 86 -10.07 5.60 5.95
N MET A 87 -10.82 5.29 7.01
CA MET A 87 -11.07 6.23 8.11
C MET A 87 -9.77 6.64 8.81
N TRP A 88 -8.88 5.69 9.09
CA TRP A 88 -7.56 5.99 9.67
C TRP A 88 -6.69 6.84 8.73
N TRP A 89 -6.72 6.56 7.43
CA TRP A 89 -5.99 7.34 6.43
C TRP A 89 -6.50 8.79 6.37
N MET A 90 -7.82 8.98 6.32
CA MET A 90 -8.44 10.31 6.32
C MET A 90 -8.10 11.09 7.60
N LEU A 91 -8.15 10.42 8.76
CA LEU A 91 -7.81 11.04 10.04
C LEU A 91 -6.33 11.46 10.08
N ALA A 92 -5.41 10.61 9.61
CA ALA A 92 -3.99 10.96 9.52
C ALA A 92 -3.76 12.17 8.61
N ARG A 93 -4.38 12.14 7.42
CA ARG A 93 -4.27 13.22 6.44
C ARG A 93 -4.75 14.54 7.03
N GLU A 94 -5.91 14.56 7.65
CA GLU A 94 -6.48 15.81 8.20
C GLU A 94 -5.64 16.33 9.37
N VAL A 95 -5.12 15.45 10.25
CA VAL A 95 -4.20 15.85 11.32
C VAL A 95 -2.93 16.48 10.75
N LEU A 96 -2.35 15.90 9.69
CA LEU A 96 -1.15 16.44 9.04
C LEU A 96 -1.43 17.75 8.29
N CYS A 97 -2.61 17.89 7.66
CA CYS A 97 -3.05 19.13 7.06
C CYS A 97 -3.23 20.23 8.11
N MET A 98 -3.85 19.93 9.25
CA MET A 98 -3.99 20.89 10.36
C MET A 98 -2.66 21.28 10.99
N ARG A 99 -1.66 20.38 10.98
CA ARG A 99 -0.29 20.66 11.42
C ARG A 99 0.53 21.47 10.41
N GLY A 100 0.02 21.66 9.18
CA GLY A 100 0.72 22.39 8.12
C GLY A 100 1.85 21.61 7.45
N THR A 101 2.00 20.31 7.71
CA THR A 101 3.03 19.48 7.05
C THR A 101 2.66 19.14 5.61
N ILE A 102 1.36 19.11 5.31
CA ILE A 102 0.82 18.79 3.99
C ILE A 102 -0.19 19.87 3.60
N SER A 103 -0.12 20.37 2.38
CA SER A 103 -1.11 21.31 1.86
C SER A 103 -2.44 20.61 1.54
N ARG A 104 -3.57 21.33 1.68
CA ARG A 104 -4.90 20.77 1.34
C ARG A 104 -5.12 20.61 -0.17
N GLU A 105 -4.46 21.45 -0.97
CA GLU A 105 -4.60 21.48 -2.43
C GLU A 105 -3.85 20.33 -3.11
N HIS A 106 -2.65 20.01 -2.64
CA HIS A 106 -1.87 18.93 -3.23
C HIS A 106 -2.35 17.57 -2.71
N PRO A 107 -2.47 16.56 -3.59
CA PRO A 107 -2.81 15.22 -3.17
C PRO A 107 -1.73 14.68 -2.23
N TRP A 108 -2.14 13.89 -1.23
CA TRP A 108 -1.18 13.25 -0.36
C TRP A 108 -0.56 12.05 -1.07
N GLU A 109 0.77 12.00 -1.12
CA GLU A 109 1.54 10.95 -1.82
C GLU A 109 1.28 9.54 -1.27
N VAL A 110 0.88 9.43 -0.01
CA VAL A 110 0.62 8.13 0.64
C VAL A 110 -0.76 7.62 0.24
N MET A 111 -0.78 6.48 -0.44
CA MET A 111 -2.01 5.85 -0.91
C MET A 111 -2.84 5.25 0.26
N PRO A 112 -4.19 5.32 0.22
CA PRO A 112 -5.05 4.78 1.27
C PRO A 112 -4.88 3.27 1.49
N ASP A 113 -4.53 2.53 0.45
CA ASP A 113 -4.40 1.07 0.47
C ASP A 113 -3.34 0.58 1.48
N LEU A 114 -2.36 1.43 1.81
CA LEU A 114 -1.36 1.14 2.84
C LEU A 114 -1.95 1.04 4.26
N TYR A 115 -3.15 1.58 4.47
CA TYR A 115 -3.86 1.55 5.75
C TYR A 115 -4.86 0.40 5.85
N PHE A 116 -5.13 -0.31 4.75
CA PHE A 116 -5.99 -1.48 4.79
C PHE A 116 -5.29 -2.62 5.53
N TYR A 117 -6.06 -3.28 6.39
CA TYR A 117 -5.64 -4.56 6.93
C TYR A 117 -5.67 -5.58 5.80
N ARG A 118 -4.58 -6.31 5.64
CA ARG A 118 -4.48 -7.45 4.73
C ARG A 118 -4.28 -8.70 5.58
N ASP A 119 -5.02 -9.75 5.25
CA ASP A 119 -4.86 -11.03 5.92
C ASP A 119 -3.48 -11.61 5.58
N PRO A 120 -2.76 -12.21 6.56
CA PRO A 120 -1.42 -12.75 6.34
C PRO A 120 -1.39 -13.83 5.25
N GLU A 121 -2.46 -14.62 5.12
CA GLU A 121 -2.58 -15.65 4.08
C GLU A 121 -2.75 -15.07 2.67
N GLU A 122 -3.47 -13.94 2.54
CA GLU A 122 -3.60 -13.24 1.27
C GLU A 122 -2.30 -12.53 0.87
N ILE A 123 -1.57 -11.97 1.85
CA ILE A 123 -0.24 -11.40 1.61
C ILE A 123 0.70 -12.47 1.08
N GLU A 124 0.81 -13.63 1.74
CA GLU A 124 1.69 -14.70 1.29
C GLU A 124 1.32 -15.20 -0.11
N LYS A 125 0.03 -15.34 -0.40
CA LYS A 125 -0.45 -15.79 -1.71
C LYS A 125 -0.24 -14.75 -2.81
N GLU A 126 -0.44 -13.47 -2.52
CA GLU A 126 -0.20 -12.38 -3.46
C GLU A 126 1.30 -12.16 -3.68
N GLU A 127 2.13 -12.27 -2.65
CA GLU A 127 3.59 -12.22 -2.76
C GLU A 127 4.13 -13.40 -3.55
N GLN A 128 3.60 -14.61 -3.33
CA GLN A 128 3.90 -15.79 -4.14
C GLN A 128 3.45 -15.58 -5.59
N ALA A 129 2.24 -15.10 -5.83
CA ALA A 129 1.76 -14.81 -7.18
C ALA A 129 2.54 -13.67 -7.85
N ALA A 130 3.03 -12.68 -7.10
CA ALA A 130 3.87 -11.62 -7.60
C ALA A 130 5.30 -12.10 -7.89
N ALA A 131 5.84 -13.00 -7.07
CA ALA A 131 7.11 -13.67 -7.31
C ALA A 131 7.01 -14.59 -8.54
N GLU A 132 5.94 -15.39 -8.67
CA GLU A 132 5.67 -16.20 -9.85
C GLU A 132 5.48 -15.33 -11.11
N LYS A 133 4.79 -14.19 -11.00
CA LYS A 133 4.66 -13.22 -12.10
C LYS A 133 5.97 -12.51 -12.42
N ALA A 134 6.85 -12.27 -11.44
CA ALA A 134 8.16 -11.68 -11.66
C ALA A 134 9.09 -12.70 -12.34
N VAL A 135 9.12 -13.94 -11.86
CA VAL A 135 9.89 -15.05 -12.45
C VAL A 135 9.42 -15.33 -13.88
N THR A 136 8.11 -15.42 -14.13
CA THR A 136 7.59 -15.60 -15.50
C THR A 136 7.85 -14.39 -16.40
N LYS A 137 7.93 -13.17 -15.85
CA LYS A 137 8.27 -11.97 -16.63
C LYS A 137 9.78 -11.88 -16.92
N GLU A 138 10.63 -12.38 -16.02
CA GLU A 138 12.06 -12.56 -16.23
C GLU A 138 12.36 -13.71 -17.20
N GLU A 139 11.65 -14.84 -17.11
CA GLU A 139 11.70 -15.95 -18.08
C GLU A 139 11.21 -15.49 -19.47
N PHE A 140 10.11 -14.75 -19.53
CA PHE A 140 9.61 -14.17 -20.80
C PHE A 140 10.56 -13.13 -21.38
N GLN A 141 11.30 -12.37 -20.55
CA GLN A 141 12.35 -11.47 -21.02
C GLN A 141 13.62 -12.21 -21.47
N GLY A 142 13.97 -13.33 -20.82
CA GLY A 142 15.10 -14.19 -21.20
C GLY A 142 14.83 -14.97 -22.49
N GLU A 143 13.61 -15.43 -22.71
CA GLU A 143 13.22 -16.21 -23.89
C GLU A 143 13.12 -15.35 -25.17
N TRP A 144 12.92 -14.03 -25.04
CA TRP A 144 12.94 -13.10 -26.17
C TRP A 144 14.33 -12.55 -26.50
N THR A 145 15.37 -12.88 -25.72
CA THR A 145 16.78 -12.63 -26.04
C THR A 145 17.44 -13.84 -26.73
N ALA A 146 16.81 -14.37 -27.77
CA ALA A 146 17.52 -15.24 -28.72
C ALA A 146 18.28 -14.34 -29.72
N PRO A 147 19.61 -14.48 -29.89
CA PRO A 147 20.31 -13.72 -30.93
C PRO A 147 19.77 -14.12 -32.31
N ALA A 148 19.52 -13.12 -33.15
CA ALA A 148 19.07 -13.33 -34.52
C ALA A 148 20.01 -14.32 -35.24
N PRO A 149 19.49 -15.29 -36.02
CA PRO A 149 20.34 -16.24 -36.72
C PRO A 149 21.26 -15.49 -37.69
N GLU A 150 22.57 -15.68 -37.55
CA GLU A 150 23.57 -15.14 -38.46
C GLU A 150 23.30 -15.66 -39.88
N PHE A 151 22.84 -14.75 -40.75
CA PHE A 151 22.72 -15.02 -42.18
C PHE A 151 24.12 -15.05 -42.78
N ILE A 152 24.70 -16.24 -42.94
CA ILE A 152 25.94 -16.42 -43.71
C ILE A 152 25.62 -16.14 -45.18
N ALA A 153 25.87 -14.91 -45.62
CA ALA A 153 25.92 -14.56 -47.02
C ALA A 153 27.19 -15.17 -47.64
N ALA A 154 27.07 -16.34 -48.27
CA ALA A 154 28.06 -16.77 -49.25
C ALA A 154 28.06 -15.74 -50.39
N GLN A 155 29.18 -15.01 -50.55
CA GLN A 155 29.35 -14.11 -51.69
C GLN A 155 29.41 -14.94 -52.98
N PRO A 156 28.57 -14.68 -53.99
CA PRO A 156 28.87 -15.12 -55.34
C PRO A 156 29.95 -14.20 -55.93
N GLU A 157 30.98 -14.83 -56.50
CA GLU A 157 32.05 -14.20 -57.28
C GLU A 157 31.45 -13.35 -58.41
N VAL A 158 31.58 -12.02 -58.32
CA VAL A 158 31.14 -11.10 -59.36
C VAL A 158 32.24 -11.02 -60.42
N ALA A 159 32.07 -11.77 -61.51
CA ALA A 159 32.83 -11.56 -62.73
C ALA A 159 32.46 -10.21 -63.34
N ASP A 160 33.45 -9.34 -63.48
CA ASP A 160 33.36 -8.00 -64.07
C ASP A 160 33.14 -8.10 -65.59
N TRP A 161 31.95 -7.72 -66.06
CA TRP A 161 31.59 -7.70 -67.49
C TRP A 161 31.26 -6.27 -67.93
N SER A 162 32.30 -5.43 -68.03
CA SER A 162 32.23 -4.22 -68.86
C SER A 162 33.51 -4.01 -69.66
N GLU A 163 33.64 -4.75 -70.76
CA GLU A 163 34.49 -4.33 -71.89
C GLU A 163 33.89 -4.81 -73.22
N GLY A 164 33.55 -3.85 -74.08
CA GLY A 164 33.62 -4.00 -75.54
C GLY A 164 32.34 -4.35 -76.30
N GLY A 165 31.88 -3.41 -77.13
CA GLY A 165 31.43 -3.78 -78.48
C GLY A 165 30.02 -3.37 -78.91
N GLN A 166 29.97 -2.28 -79.67
CA GLN A 166 28.87 -1.68 -80.43
C GLN A 166 27.88 -2.60 -81.19
N VAL A 167 26.59 -2.20 -81.08
CA VAL A 167 25.48 -2.17 -82.05
C VAL A 167 25.53 -2.99 -83.35
N SER A 168 24.41 -3.66 -83.65
CA SER A 168 23.82 -3.63 -85.00
C SER A 168 22.27 -3.69 -84.94
N SER A 169 21.65 -2.81 -85.73
CA SER A 169 20.22 -2.65 -85.98
C SER A 169 19.72 -3.60 -87.09
N VAL A 170 18.46 -4.03 -87.05
CA VAL A 170 17.79 -4.67 -88.21
C VAL A 170 16.39 -4.05 -88.40
N PRO A 171 15.96 -3.76 -89.65
CA PRO A 171 14.85 -2.84 -89.94
C PRO A 171 13.48 -3.52 -90.00
N ILE A 172 12.41 -2.73 -89.89
CA ILE A 172 11.04 -3.12 -90.22
C ILE A 172 10.55 -2.19 -91.34
N GLN A 173 10.02 -2.79 -92.40
CA GLN A 173 9.23 -2.15 -93.46
C GLN A 173 7.90 -1.63 -92.93
#